data_AF-A0A2R8AD94-F1
#
_entry.id   AF-A0A2R8AD94-F1
#
_cell.length_a   1.000
_cell.length_b   1.000
_cell.length_c   1.000
_cell.angle_alpha   90.00
_cell.angle_beta   90.00
_cell.angle_gamma   90.00
#
_symmetry.space_group_name_H-M   'P 1'
#
loop_
_entity.id
_entity.type
_entity.pdbx_description
1 polymer ?
#
loop_
_entity_poly.entity_id
_entity_poly.type
_entity_poly.pdbx_seq_one_letter_code
_entity_poly.pdbx_strand_id
1 'polypeptide(L)'
;MTDETAIAFELPHVRAAATSGPLPLDRISVRDYVQEVEIGAFHSERGVNQRIRFNVVLEVAAHVAAQDDDVDKVISYDTITDAIAAELSAERIKLLETLAERVAERVLADRRAIRIFVRIEKLDRIPGALGVEIVRVRPDAQTPQIGRAPATTSPDADLQPRIVVLEAAALQDPTQAIAAARAPGAPTILCVPPIGDMPDGLDEIAHRNIVLLQMEQAAWLLASGQDGVTVFDSFTELDWALKQGLLCIWAPSRLVLDAGDPPSDLSTSALARWLAATIGASEF
;
A
#
# COMPACT_ATOMS: atom_id res chain seq x y z
N MET A 1 -21.89 30.37 8.29
CA MET A 1 -20.67 29.94 7.59
C MET A 1 -19.69 29.53 8.66
N THR A 2 -19.28 28.26 8.66
CA THR A 2 -18.31 27.73 9.62
C THR A 2 -16.92 28.27 9.28
N ASP A 3 -16.22 28.83 10.25
CA ASP A 3 -14.85 29.30 10.06
C ASP A 3 -13.91 28.07 10.04
N GLU A 4 -13.66 27.54 8.85
CA GLU A 4 -12.85 26.34 8.65
C GLU A 4 -11.42 26.48 9.20
N THR A 5 -10.88 27.70 9.26
CA THR A 5 -9.53 27.96 9.76
C THR A 5 -9.50 27.88 11.29
N ALA A 6 -10.53 28.40 11.96
CA ALA A 6 -10.63 28.36 13.42
C ALA A 6 -10.76 26.94 13.98
N ILE A 7 -11.37 26.02 13.24
CA ILE A 7 -11.66 24.65 13.70
C ILE A 7 -10.60 23.65 13.17
N ALA A 8 -9.69 24.08 12.29
CA ALA A 8 -8.66 23.21 11.71
C ALA A 8 -7.74 22.55 12.75
N PHE A 9 -7.50 23.23 13.88
CA PHE A 9 -6.64 22.74 14.96
C PHE A 9 -7.40 22.05 16.09
N GLU A 10 -8.72 22.14 16.10
CA GLU A 10 -9.57 21.52 17.12
C GLU A 10 -9.65 20.01 16.95
N LEU A 11 -10.05 19.28 18.00
CA LEU A 11 -10.14 17.83 17.96
C LEU A 11 -11.14 17.35 16.87
N PRO A 12 -10.91 16.18 16.23
CA PRO A 12 -11.75 15.72 15.10
C PRO A 12 -13.26 15.69 15.38
N HIS A 13 -13.67 15.43 16.64
CA HIS A 13 -15.09 15.42 17.03
C HIS A 13 -15.73 16.82 17.03
N VAL A 14 -14.95 17.88 17.27
CA VAL A 14 -15.39 19.28 17.21
C VAL A 14 -15.60 19.68 15.75
N ARG A 15 -14.69 19.28 14.86
CA ARG A 15 -14.81 19.49 13.41
C ARG A 15 -16.00 18.74 12.81
N ALA A 16 -16.20 17.49 13.22
CA ALA A 16 -17.37 16.72 12.82
C ALA A 16 -18.66 17.45 13.22
N ALA A 17 -18.76 17.90 14.47
CA ALA A 17 -19.90 18.68 14.94
C ALA A 17 -20.13 19.96 14.13
N ALA A 18 -19.06 20.71 13.87
CA ALA A 18 -19.15 21.99 13.17
C ALA A 18 -19.45 21.86 11.67
N THR A 19 -19.14 20.72 11.04
CA THR A 19 -19.41 20.46 9.61
C THR A 19 -20.56 19.46 9.39
N SER A 20 -21.46 19.32 10.39
CA SER A 20 -22.65 18.47 10.30
C SER A 20 -23.60 18.97 9.19
N GLY A 21 -24.15 18.03 8.41
CA GLY A 21 -25.19 18.32 7.42
C GLY A 21 -26.58 18.57 8.06
N PRO A 22 -27.63 18.77 7.24
CA PRO A 22 -28.99 19.06 7.72
C PRO A 22 -29.67 17.88 8.45
N LEU A 23 -29.15 16.66 8.30
CA LEU A 23 -29.61 15.48 9.02
C LEU A 23 -28.58 15.07 10.07
N PRO A 24 -28.98 14.83 11.34
CA PRO A 24 -28.06 14.37 12.36
C PRO A 24 -27.57 12.94 12.03
N LEU A 25 -26.26 12.75 12.06
CA LEU A 25 -25.60 11.45 11.97
C LEU A 25 -25.07 11.04 13.35
N ASP A 26 -25.08 9.75 13.63
CA ASP A 26 -24.47 9.21 14.85
C ASP A 26 -22.95 9.13 14.68
N ARG A 27 -22.22 9.19 15.79
CA ARG A 27 -20.75 9.25 15.78
C ARG A 27 -20.14 8.19 16.66
N ILE A 28 -19.14 7.52 16.10
CA ILE A 28 -18.24 6.61 16.81
C ILE A 28 -16.86 7.27 16.79
N SER A 29 -16.18 7.34 17.94
CA SER A 29 -14.86 7.96 18.01
C SER A 29 -13.85 7.11 18.75
N VAL A 30 -12.68 6.95 18.16
CA VAL A 30 -11.47 6.40 18.78
C VAL A 30 -10.50 7.56 19.01
N ARG A 31 -10.03 7.73 20.25
CA ARG A 31 -9.21 8.87 20.66
C ARG A 31 -7.94 8.41 21.35
N ASP A 32 -6.87 9.15 21.12
CA ASP A 32 -5.56 8.92 21.71
C ASP A 32 -5.09 7.45 21.61
N TYR A 33 -5.45 6.78 20.51
CA TYR A 33 -5.05 5.40 20.26
C TYR A 33 -3.61 5.41 19.75
N VAL A 34 -2.68 4.90 20.57
CA VAL A 34 -1.25 4.94 20.27
C VAL A 34 -0.75 3.56 19.87
N GLN A 35 -0.04 3.48 18.76
CA GLN A 35 0.66 2.28 18.30
C GLN A 35 2.13 2.58 18.01
N GLU A 36 3.00 1.63 18.30
CA GLU A 36 4.42 1.69 17.95
C GLU A 36 4.61 1.07 16.58
N VAL A 37 5.01 1.88 15.61
CA VAL A 37 5.15 1.45 14.21
C VAL A 37 6.34 2.08 13.55
N GLU A 38 6.90 1.35 12.59
CA GLU A 38 7.99 1.83 11.77
C GLU A 38 7.43 2.56 10.53
N ILE A 39 7.33 3.89 10.61
CA ILE A 39 6.76 4.74 9.54
C ILE A 39 7.66 5.93 9.22
N GLY A 40 7.98 6.10 7.94
CA GLY A 40 8.87 7.17 7.52
C GLY A 40 9.38 7.04 6.10
N ALA A 41 9.59 8.20 5.48
CA ALA A 41 10.18 8.33 4.15
C ALA A 41 11.71 8.45 4.21
N PHE A 42 12.27 8.83 5.36
CA PHE A 42 13.71 9.03 5.50
C PHE A 42 14.43 7.72 5.87
N HIS A 43 15.64 7.55 5.35
CA HIS A 43 16.48 6.39 5.65
C HIS A 43 16.82 6.27 7.15
N SER A 44 16.90 7.40 7.87
CA SER A 44 17.13 7.44 9.32
C SER A 44 15.92 6.98 10.15
N GLU A 45 14.76 6.82 9.52
CA GLU A 45 13.55 6.26 10.15
C GLU A 45 13.48 4.73 9.95
N ARG A 46 14.48 4.12 9.31
CA ARG A 46 14.59 2.67 9.14
C ARG A 46 15.17 2.02 10.40
N GLY A 47 14.60 0.90 10.83
CA GLY A 47 14.91 0.15 12.05
C GLY A 47 14.40 0.80 13.35
N VAL A 48 13.58 1.86 13.29
CA VAL A 48 13.17 2.63 14.48
C VAL A 48 11.65 2.71 14.59
N ASN A 49 11.11 2.09 15.64
CA ASN A 49 9.69 2.23 16.00
C ASN A 49 9.42 3.62 16.57
N GLN A 50 8.33 4.23 16.13
CA GLN A 50 7.85 5.53 16.61
C GLN A 50 6.41 5.39 17.11
N ARG A 51 6.06 6.12 18.16
CA ARG A 51 4.69 6.19 18.67
C ARG A 51 3.86 7.08 17.77
N ILE A 52 2.87 6.44 17.14
CA ILE A 52 1.88 7.08 16.28
C ILE A 52 0.55 7.11 17.00
N ARG A 53 -0.04 8.30 17.10
CA ARG A 53 -1.35 8.52 17.70
C ARG A 53 -2.41 8.68 16.62
N PHE A 54 -3.49 7.92 16.76
CA PHE A 54 -4.66 7.97 15.92
C PHE A 54 -5.83 8.59 16.68
N ASN A 55 -6.48 9.55 16.05
CA ASN A 55 -7.75 10.13 16.47
C ASN A 55 -8.71 10.03 15.29
N VAL A 56 -9.73 9.18 15.42
CA VAL A 56 -10.67 8.88 14.33
C VAL A 56 -12.09 9.15 14.79
N VAL A 57 -12.86 9.82 13.94
CA VAL A 57 -14.30 10.01 14.12
C VAL A 57 -15.00 9.48 12.89
N LEU A 58 -15.87 8.50 13.09
CA LEU A 58 -16.72 7.93 12.07
C LEU A 58 -18.15 8.42 12.27
N GLU A 59 -18.70 9.07 11.26
CA GLU A 59 -20.11 9.39 11.17
C GLU A 59 -20.83 8.27 10.42
N VAL A 60 -21.86 7.72 11.05
CA VAL A 60 -22.66 6.61 10.52
C VAL A 60 -24.10 7.06 10.28
N ALA A 61 -24.78 6.39 9.36
CA ALA A 61 -26.20 6.65 9.14
C ALA A 61 -26.97 6.41 10.44
N ALA A 62 -27.81 7.39 10.84
CA ALA A 62 -28.63 7.30 12.03
C ALA A 62 -29.36 5.95 12.07
N HIS A 63 -29.00 5.11 13.04
CA HIS A 63 -29.59 3.78 13.16
C HIS A 63 -30.75 3.83 14.16
N VAL A 64 -31.87 3.22 13.79
CA VAL A 64 -32.99 2.92 14.70
C VAL A 64 -32.60 1.81 15.71
N ALA A 65 -31.34 1.38 15.73
CA ALA A 65 -30.82 0.25 16.51
C ALA A 65 -30.86 0.46 18.03
N ALA A 66 -31.02 1.69 18.52
CA ALA A 66 -31.21 1.95 19.94
C ALA A 66 -32.52 1.36 20.51
N GLN A 67 -33.40 0.79 19.68
CA GLN A 67 -34.66 0.18 20.13
C GLN A 67 -34.50 -1.28 20.59
N ASP A 68 -33.47 -2.02 20.15
CA ASP A 68 -33.35 -3.48 20.39
C ASP A 68 -32.07 -3.93 21.13
N ASP A 69 -31.13 -3.03 21.45
CA ASP A 69 -29.83 -3.32 22.11
C ASP A 69 -29.03 -4.47 21.44
N ASP A 70 -29.14 -4.57 20.12
CA ASP A 70 -28.53 -5.62 19.31
C ASP A 70 -27.19 -5.15 18.75
N VAL A 71 -26.10 -5.67 19.32
CA VAL A 71 -24.71 -5.30 19.00
C VAL A 71 -24.37 -5.57 17.53
N ASP A 72 -24.97 -6.59 16.91
CA ASP A 72 -24.69 -6.98 15.52
C ASP A 72 -25.22 -5.94 14.52
N LYS A 73 -26.18 -5.10 14.93
CA LYS A 73 -26.77 -4.05 14.08
C LYS A 73 -25.94 -2.77 14.05
N VAL A 74 -24.94 -2.60 14.91
CA VAL A 74 -24.16 -1.37 15.06
C VAL A 74 -22.74 -1.56 14.51
N ILE A 75 -22.11 -0.50 14.00
CA ILE A 75 -20.66 -0.52 13.73
C ILE A 75 -19.95 -0.46 15.09
N SER A 76 -19.07 -1.43 15.39
CA SER A 76 -18.20 -1.35 16.58
C SER A 76 -17.05 -0.37 16.33
N TYR A 77 -16.52 0.21 17.41
CA TYR A 77 -15.23 0.91 17.34
C TYR A 77 -14.08 -0.04 16.94
N ASP A 78 -14.27 -1.36 17.12
CA ASP A 78 -13.32 -2.38 16.67
C ASP A 78 -13.09 -2.29 15.16
N THR A 79 -14.11 -1.93 14.37
CA THR A 79 -13.96 -1.71 12.92
C THR A 79 -12.88 -0.66 12.60
N ILE A 80 -12.72 0.36 13.45
CA ILE A 80 -11.69 1.39 13.28
C ILE A 80 -10.33 0.85 13.70
N THR A 81 -10.23 0.22 14.87
CA THR A 81 -8.94 -0.29 15.38
C THR A 81 -8.40 -1.44 14.54
N ASP A 82 -9.27 -2.33 14.06
CA ASP A 82 -8.92 -3.44 13.17
C ASP A 82 -8.47 -2.92 11.81
N ALA A 83 -9.12 -1.86 11.30
CA ALA A 83 -8.66 -1.22 10.07
C ALA A 83 -7.26 -0.62 10.23
N ILE A 84 -6.99 0.05 11.35
CA ILE A 84 -5.66 0.57 11.66
C ILE A 84 -4.64 -0.58 11.76
N ALA A 85 -4.96 -1.64 12.51
CA ALA A 85 -4.06 -2.78 12.68
C ALA A 85 -3.76 -3.48 11.34
N ALA A 86 -4.77 -3.68 10.50
CA ALA A 86 -4.62 -4.28 9.18
C ALA A 86 -3.66 -3.46 8.30
N GLU A 87 -3.85 -2.14 8.23
CA GLU A 87 -2.98 -1.27 7.41
C GLU A 87 -1.54 -1.20 7.94
N LEU A 88 -1.35 -1.24 9.26
CA LEU A 88 -0.02 -1.26 9.85
C LEU A 88 0.70 -2.60 9.63
N SER A 89 -0.04 -3.70 9.47
CA SER A 89 0.53 -5.03 9.23
C SER A 89 0.79 -5.37 7.76
N ALA A 90 0.16 -4.65 6.82
CA ALA A 90 0.18 -5.00 5.40
C ALA A 90 1.53 -4.71 4.72
N GLU A 91 2.05 -3.49 4.89
CA GLU A 91 3.35 -3.10 4.37
C GLU A 91 3.91 -1.90 5.13
N ARG A 92 5.22 -1.64 5.02
CA ARG A 92 5.81 -0.44 5.60
C ARG A 92 5.32 0.80 4.85
N ILE A 93 4.60 1.66 5.56
CA ILE A 93 4.10 2.90 4.98
C ILE A 93 5.15 4.01 5.13
N LYS A 94 5.33 4.80 4.08
CA LYS A 94 6.29 5.93 4.05
C LYS A 94 5.69 7.22 4.58
N LEU A 95 4.41 7.46 4.29
CA LEU A 95 3.72 8.74 4.47
C LEU A 95 2.51 8.58 5.38
N LEU A 96 2.32 9.52 6.31
CA LEU A 96 1.13 9.51 7.18
C LEU A 96 -0.15 9.73 6.36
N GLU A 97 -0.03 10.47 5.26
CA GLU A 97 -1.09 10.73 4.29
C GLU A 97 -1.61 9.43 3.69
N THR A 98 -0.71 8.54 3.27
CA THR A 98 -1.08 7.23 2.70
C THR A 98 -1.75 6.34 3.74
N LEU A 99 -1.23 6.31 4.96
CA LEU A 99 -1.85 5.54 6.05
C LEU A 99 -3.25 6.07 6.37
N ALA A 100 -3.40 7.39 6.46
CA ALA A 100 -4.69 8.02 6.73
C ALA A 100 -5.71 7.68 5.63
N GLU A 101 -5.31 7.74 4.35
CA GLU A 101 -6.17 7.41 3.22
C GLU A 101 -6.65 5.96 3.28
N ARG A 102 -5.73 5.01 3.46
CA ARG A 102 -6.09 3.59 3.47
C ARG A 102 -6.97 3.19 4.65
N VAL A 103 -6.71 3.75 5.83
CA VAL A 103 -7.59 3.58 6.99
C VAL A 103 -8.99 4.12 6.67
N ALA A 104 -9.09 5.30 6.05
CA ALA A 104 -10.37 5.88 5.66
C ALA A 104 -11.11 5.01 4.62
N GLU A 105 -10.42 4.56 3.57
CA GLU A 105 -11.01 3.68 2.54
C GLU A 105 -11.52 2.37 3.13
N ARG A 106 -10.72 1.71 3.99
CA ARG A 106 -11.09 0.44 4.62
C ARG A 106 -12.32 0.58 5.52
N VAL A 107 -12.39 1.65 6.33
CA VAL A 107 -13.54 1.88 7.21
C VAL A 107 -14.79 2.29 6.40
N LEU A 108 -14.64 3.09 5.35
CA LEU A 108 -15.74 3.52 4.48
C LEU A 108 -16.28 2.41 3.57
N ALA A 109 -15.60 1.25 3.49
CA ALA A 109 -16.13 0.08 2.81
C ALA A 109 -17.40 -0.49 3.47
N ASP A 110 -17.62 -0.23 4.77
CA ASP A 110 -18.90 -0.54 5.42
C ASP A 110 -20.00 0.42 4.93
N ARG A 111 -21.10 -0.14 4.42
CA ARG A 111 -22.25 0.63 3.90
C ARG A 111 -23.00 1.44 4.96
N ARG A 112 -22.71 1.28 6.24
CA ARG A 112 -23.28 2.11 7.31
C ARG A 112 -22.39 3.33 7.62
N ALA A 113 -21.12 3.30 7.22
CA ALA A 113 -20.17 4.41 7.36
C ALA A 113 -20.37 5.48 6.28
N ILE A 114 -20.68 6.72 6.69
CA ILE A 114 -21.01 7.83 5.77
C ILE A 114 -19.81 8.73 5.56
N ARG A 115 -19.16 9.14 6.65
CA ARG A 115 -18.05 10.10 6.62
C ARG A 115 -17.07 9.78 7.73
N ILE A 116 -15.79 9.94 7.46
CA ILE A 116 -14.73 9.69 8.44
C ILE A 116 -13.76 10.87 8.50
N PHE A 117 -13.31 11.16 9.70
CA PHE A 117 -12.22 12.08 10.01
C PHE A 117 -11.10 11.26 10.60
N VAL A 118 -9.92 11.32 9.99
CA VAL A 118 -8.75 10.55 10.42
C VAL A 118 -7.62 11.53 10.68
N ARG A 119 -7.20 11.65 11.94
CA ARG A 119 -6.01 12.40 12.36
C ARG A 119 -4.95 11.41 12.83
N ILE A 120 -3.75 11.52 12.26
CA ILE A 120 -2.60 10.69 12.59
C ILE A 120 -1.41 11.58 12.91
N GLU A 121 -0.76 11.33 14.05
CA GLU A 121 0.34 12.15 14.53
C GLU A 121 1.54 11.33 14.99
N LYS A 122 2.76 11.76 14.65
CA LYS A 122 4.01 11.30 15.25
C LYS A 122 4.26 12.06 16.54
N LEU A 123 4.52 11.34 17.63
CA LEU A 123 4.77 11.93 18.96
C LEU A 123 6.25 12.15 19.27
N ASP A 124 7.15 11.48 18.55
CA ASP A 124 8.56 11.38 18.94
C ASP A 124 9.50 12.25 18.10
N ARG A 125 9.00 12.95 17.08
CA ARG A 125 9.82 13.72 16.13
C ARG A 125 10.21 15.12 16.59
N ILE A 126 9.34 15.78 17.36
CA ILE A 126 9.54 17.16 17.85
C ILE A 126 8.93 17.26 19.26
N PRO A 127 9.26 18.32 20.03
CA PRO A 127 8.48 18.67 21.22
C PRO A 127 7.03 19.01 20.82
N GLY A 128 6.12 18.05 20.97
CA GLY A 128 4.73 18.17 20.54
C GLY A 128 4.30 17.00 19.65
N ALA A 129 3.29 17.24 18.81
CA ALA A 129 2.80 16.27 17.85
C ALA A 129 2.81 16.90 16.45
N LEU A 130 3.26 16.14 15.45
CA LEU A 130 3.15 16.53 14.03
C LEU A 130 2.34 15.46 13.31
N GLY A 131 1.48 15.85 12.39
CA GLY A 131 0.56 14.90 11.80
C GLY A 131 -0.23 15.43 10.64
N VAL A 132 -1.10 14.58 10.13
CA VAL A 132 -2.02 14.86 9.05
C VAL A 132 -3.44 14.63 9.54
N GLU A 133 -4.38 15.36 8.97
CA GLU A 133 -5.80 15.10 9.14
C GLU A 133 -6.49 15.10 7.78
N ILE A 134 -7.29 14.07 7.53
CA ILE A 134 -8.13 13.96 6.34
C ILE A 134 -9.60 13.79 6.72
N VAL A 135 -10.45 14.18 5.78
CA VAL A 135 -11.89 13.92 5.83
C VAL A 135 -12.30 13.25 4.54
N ARG A 136 -13.00 12.12 4.64
CA ARG A 136 -13.50 11.37 3.48
C ARG A 136 -14.98 11.08 3.66
N VAL A 137 -15.72 11.12 2.56
CA VAL A 137 -17.16 10.83 2.50
C VAL A 137 -17.35 9.68 1.52
N ARG A 138 -18.24 8.74 1.84
CA ARG A 138 -18.55 7.65 0.91
C ARG A 138 -19.15 8.21 -0.39
N PRO A 139 -18.68 7.76 -1.58
CA PRO A 139 -19.14 8.29 -2.88
C PRO A 139 -20.68 8.25 -3.07
N ASP A 140 -21.34 7.20 -2.58
CA ASP A 140 -22.79 6.99 -2.75
C ASP A 140 -23.68 7.80 -1.79
N ALA A 141 -23.11 8.63 -0.91
CA ALA A 141 -23.85 9.32 0.15
C ALA A 141 -24.50 10.65 -0.28
N GLN A 142 -24.42 11.05 -1.55
CA GLN A 142 -25.03 12.29 -2.08
C GLN A 142 -26.01 12.03 -3.24
N THR A 143 -27.31 11.95 -2.91
CA THR A 143 -28.52 12.10 -3.79
C THR A 143 -28.87 10.99 -4.82
N PRO A 144 -30.15 10.56 -4.94
CA PRO A 144 -30.61 9.54 -5.89
C PRO A 144 -30.93 10.11 -7.29
N GLN A 145 -30.43 9.48 -8.37
CA GLN A 145 -31.21 9.11 -9.57
C GLN A 145 -30.38 8.37 -10.65
N ILE A 146 -30.89 7.17 -11.00
CA ILE A 146 -31.23 6.67 -12.34
C ILE A 146 -30.28 7.05 -13.50
N GLY A 147 -29.54 6.07 -14.01
CA GLY A 147 -28.82 6.18 -15.28
C GLY A 147 -27.80 5.07 -15.50
N ARG A 148 -28.24 3.81 -15.51
CA ARG A 148 -27.40 2.67 -15.89
C ARG A 148 -27.03 2.76 -17.38
N ALA A 149 -25.75 2.89 -17.67
CA ALA A 149 -25.14 2.33 -18.87
C ALA A 149 -24.08 1.31 -18.41
N PRO A 150 -24.05 0.09 -18.97
CA PRO A 150 -23.16 -0.95 -18.49
C PRO A 150 -21.75 -0.69 -19.03
N ALA A 151 -20.80 -0.39 -18.16
CA ALA A 151 -19.41 -0.70 -18.46
C ALA A 151 -19.26 -2.22 -18.29
N THR A 152 -19.56 -2.91 -19.39
CA THR A 152 -18.93 -4.13 -19.89
C THR A 152 -18.02 -4.85 -18.90
N THR A 153 -18.48 -6.05 -18.50
CA THR A 153 -17.67 -7.26 -18.30
C THR A 153 -16.18 -7.01 -18.14
N SER A 154 -15.67 -7.13 -16.92
CA SER A 154 -14.28 -7.55 -16.73
C SER A 154 -14.17 -8.99 -17.21
N PRO A 155 -13.42 -9.30 -18.27
CA PRO A 155 -12.84 -10.62 -18.43
C PRO A 155 -11.46 -10.54 -17.80
N ASP A 156 -11.33 -10.82 -16.51
CA ASP A 156 -10.02 -11.16 -15.96
C ASP A 156 -10.23 -12.20 -14.89
N ALA A 157 -10.51 -13.41 -15.38
CA ALA A 157 -10.18 -14.61 -14.66
C ALA A 157 -8.65 -14.71 -14.62
N ASP A 158 -8.08 -14.74 -13.42
CA ASP A 158 -6.94 -15.59 -13.07
C ASP A 158 -5.73 -15.62 -14.04
N LEU A 159 -5.24 -14.47 -14.51
CA LEU A 159 -3.91 -14.41 -15.15
C LEU A 159 -2.84 -14.41 -14.07
N GLN A 160 -2.51 -15.60 -13.57
CA GLN A 160 -1.41 -15.78 -12.61
C GLN A 160 -0.08 -15.54 -13.33
N PRO A 161 0.72 -14.54 -12.92
CA PRO A 161 1.97 -14.24 -13.58
C PRO A 161 2.98 -15.34 -13.32
N ARG A 162 3.71 -15.74 -14.37
CA ARG A 162 4.83 -16.67 -14.27
C ARG A 162 6.08 -15.89 -13.90
N ILE A 163 6.80 -16.33 -12.86
CA ILE A 163 8.10 -15.77 -12.49
C ILE A 163 9.21 -16.60 -13.13
N VAL A 164 10.17 -15.95 -13.76
CA VAL A 164 11.34 -16.58 -14.39
C VAL A 164 12.60 -16.02 -13.75
N VAL A 165 13.41 -16.89 -13.17
CA VAL A 165 14.73 -16.55 -12.63
C VAL A 165 15.76 -16.62 -13.75
N LEU A 166 16.47 -15.53 -14.00
CA LEU A 166 17.55 -15.49 -14.96
C LEU A 166 18.89 -15.82 -14.30
N GLU A 167 19.69 -16.60 -15.02
CA GLU A 167 21.09 -16.86 -14.69
C GLU A 167 21.98 -15.73 -15.23
N ALA A 168 23.16 -15.52 -14.63
CA ALA A 168 24.07 -14.43 -15.03
C ALA A 168 24.48 -14.50 -16.51
N ALA A 169 24.55 -15.72 -17.08
CA ALA A 169 24.84 -15.93 -18.50
C ALA A 169 23.77 -15.32 -19.43
N ALA A 170 22.52 -15.22 -19.00
CA ALA A 170 21.43 -14.66 -19.80
C ALA A 170 21.61 -13.15 -20.06
N LEU A 171 22.38 -12.45 -19.22
CA LEU A 171 22.66 -11.03 -19.38
C LEU A 171 23.70 -10.73 -20.48
N GLN A 172 24.37 -11.75 -21.02
CA GLN A 172 25.32 -11.60 -22.13
C GLN A 172 24.61 -11.38 -23.47
N ASP A 173 23.38 -11.89 -23.63
CA ASP A 173 22.51 -11.65 -24.78
C ASP A 173 21.08 -11.29 -24.30
N PRO A 174 20.85 -10.02 -23.92
CA PRO A 174 19.54 -9.54 -23.46
C PRO A 174 18.40 -9.83 -24.42
N THR A 175 18.66 -9.74 -25.73
CA THR A 175 17.63 -9.93 -26.77
C THR A 175 17.18 -11.39 -26.81
N GLN A 176 18.13 -12.32 -26.76
CA GLN A 176 17.82 -13.75 -26.70
C GLN A 176 17.10 -14.11 -25.40
N ALA A 177 17.54 -13.57 -24.26
CA ALA A 177 16.91 -13.83 -22.96
C ALA A 177 15.43 -13.39 -22.93
N ILE A 178 15.14 -12.18 -23.41
CA ILE A 178 13.76 -11.67 -23.50
C ILE A 178 12.93 -12.49 -24.49
N ALA A 179 13.49 -12.84 -25.65
CA ALA A 179 12.79 -13.66 -26.63
C ALA A 179 12.43 -15.05 -26.06
N ALA A 180 13.34 -15.69 -25.32
CA ALA A 180 13.11 -16.98 -24.66
C ALA A 180 12.09 -16.88 -23.51
N ALA A 181 12.07 -15.76 -22.80
CA ALA A 181 11.11 -15.51 -21.73
C ALA A 181 9.68 -15.23 -22.23
N ARG A 182 9.51 -14.73 -23.46
CA ARG A 182 8.18 -14.47 -24.03
C ARG A 182 7.45 -15.78 -24.33
N ALA A 183 6.51 -16.16 -23.46
CA ALA A 183 5.58 -17.25 -23.70
C ALA A 183 4.17 -16.71 -24.03
N PRO A 184 3.46 -17.30 -25.02
CA PRO A 184 2.06 -16.93 -25.29
C PRO A 184 1.16 -17.31 -24.11
N GLY A 185 0.28 -16.40 -23.70
CA GLY A 185 -0.87 -16.72 -22.83
C GLY A 185 -0.67 -16.58 -21.32
N ALA A 186 0.52 -16.19 -20.83
CA ALA A 186 0.72 -15.87 -19.41
C ALA A 186 1.63 -14.65 -19.24
N PRO A 187 1.26 -13.66 -18.40
CA PRO A 187 2.14 -12.55 -18.11
C PRO A 187 3.41 -13.07 -17.42
N THR A 188 4.57 -12.53 -17.80
CA THR A 188 5.87 -13.02 -17.33
C THR A 188 6.63 -11.92 -16.59
N ILE A 189 7.16 -12.28 -15.41
CA ILE A 189 8.02 -11.45 -14.56
C ILE A 189 9.43 -12.05 -14.57
N LEU A 190 10.44 -11.24 -14.88
CA LEU A 190 11.85 -11.63 -14.86
C LEU A 190 12.52 -11.15 -13.58
N CYS A 191 13.13 -12.09 -12.86
CA CYS A 191 14.04 -11.81 -11.76
C CYS A 191 15.48 -11.93 -12.25
N VAL A 192 16.22 -10.82 -12.20
CA VAL A 192 17.57 -10.70 -12.74
C VAL A 192 18.63 -10.91 -11.65
N PRO A 193 19.78 -11.54 -11.96
CA PRO A 193 20.87 -11.69 -11.01
C PRO A 193 21.66 -10.38 -10.86
N PRO A 194 22.39 -10.19 -9.74
CA PRO A 194 23.27 -9.04 -9.58
C PRO A 194 24.40 -9.07 -10.61
N ILE A 195 24.83 -7.89 -11.06
CA ILE A 195 26.01 -7.72 -11.93
C ILE A 195 27.16 -7.05 -11.22
N GLY A 196 28.38 -7.34 -11.68
CA GLY A 196 29.61 -6.80 -11.13
C GLY A 196 30.12 -7.57 -9.91
N ASP A 197 31.34 -7.24 -9.48
CA ASP A 197 31.97 -7.88 -8.33
C ASP A 197 31.49 -7.25 -7.02
N MET A 198 31.40 -8.07 -5.97
CA MET A 198 31.05 -7.60 -4.63
C MET A 198 32.31 -7.04 -3.94
N PRO A 199 32.27 -5.82 -3.38
CA PRO A 199 33.38 -5.31 -2.59
C PRO A 199 33.62 -6.14 -1.32
N ASP A 200 34.88 -6.34 -0.96
CA ASP A 200 35.26 -7.00 0.29
C ASP A 200 35.04 -6.08 1.51
N GLY A 201 34.82 -6.70 2.68
CA GLY A 201 34.80 -6.00 3.97
C GLY A 201 33.57 -5.13 4.25
N LEU A 202 32.48 -5.33 3.49
CA LEU A 202 31.21 -4.64 3.72
C LEU A 202 30.52 -5.13 5.00
N ASP A 203 29.87 -4.21 5.72
CA ASP A 203 28.89 -4.59 6.74
C ASP A 203 27.60 -5.13 6.10
N GLU A 204 26.73 -5.73 6.91
CA GLU A 204 25.50 -6.39 6.43
C GLU A 204 24.54 -5.43 5.71
N ILE A 205 24.44 -4.18 6.20
CA ILE A 205 23.56 -3.16 5.63
C ILE A 205 24.09 -2.74 4.26
N ALA A 206 25.39 -2.47 4.15
CA ALA A 206 26.03 -2.08 2.90
C ALA A 206 25.98 -3.22 1.88
N HIS A 207 26.27 -4.45 2.31
CA HIS A 207 26.19 -5.64 1.44
C HIS A 207 24.80 -5.79 0.84
N ARG A 208 23.75 -5.73 1.68
CA ARG A 208 22.35 -5.84 1.23
C ARG A 208 21.99 -4.77 0.21
N ASN A 209 22.32 -3.51 0.47
CA ASN A 209 21.99 -2.42 -0.45
C ASN A 209 22.76 -2.52 -1.78
N ILE A 210 24.03 -2.94 -1.74
CA ILE A 210 24.83 -3.11 -2.95
C ILE A 210 24.30 -4.26 -3.82
N VAL A 211 23.94 -5.41 -3.25
CA VAL A 211 23.34 -6.53 -3.99
C VAL A 211 22.07 -6.09 -4.71
N LEU A 212 21.15 -5.40 -4.02
CA LEU A 212 19.89 -4.95 -4.62
C LEU A 212 20.13 -3.93 -5.75
N LEU A 213 21.04 -2.97 -5.55
CA LEU A 213 21.43 -2.01 -6.59
C LEU A 213 22.08 -2.68 -7.81
N GLN A 214 22.87 -3.72 -7.60
CA GLN A 214 23.45 -4.50 -8.70
C GLN A 214 22.36 -5.22 -9.52
N MET A 215 21.34 -5.77 -8.86
CA MET A 215 20.19 -6.38 -9.55
C MET A 215 19.39 -5.32 -10.34
N GLU A 216 19.18 -4.12 -9.80
CA GLU A 216 18.49 -3.05 -10.53
C GLU A 216 19.28 -2.59 -11.76
N GLN A 217 20.60 -2.46 -11.65
CA GLN A 217 21.44 -2.17 -12.82
C GLN A 217 21.31 -3.27 -13.88
N ALA A 218 21.25 -4.54 -13.48
CA ALA A 218 21.00 -5.66 -14.38
C ALA A 218 19.63 -5.57 -15.06
N ALA A 219 18.59 -5.15 -14.34
CA ALA A 219 17.24 -4.97 -14.88
C ALA A 219 17.22 -3.90 -15.99
N TRP A 220 17.85 -2.75 -15.74
CA TRP A 220 17.96 -1.67 -16.72
C TRP A 220 18.82 -2.05 -17.92
N LEU A 221 19.90 -2.82 -17.71
CA LEU A 221 20.71 -3.36 -18.81
C LEU A 221 19.88 -4.29 -19.70
N LEU A 222 19.11 -5.19 -19.09
CA LEU A 222 18.25 -6.14 -19.81
C LEU A 222 17.13 -5.44 -20.59
N ALA A 223 16.52 -4.39 -20.03
CA ALA A 223 15.45 -3.62 -20.67
C ALA A 223 15.94 -2.69 -21.81
N SER A 224 17.23 -2.35 -21.84
CA SER A 224 17.78 -1.36 -22.76
C SER A 224 17.60 -1.75 -24.23
N GLY A 225 16.88 -0.92 -24.98
CA GLY A 225 16.65 -1.12 -26.42
C GLY A 225 15.64 -2.21 -26.77
N GLN A 226 14.81 -2.65 -25.83
CA GLN A 226 13.87 -3.75 -26.01
C GLN A 226 12.43 -3.24 -26.03
N ASP A 227 11.67 -3.61 -27.07
CA ASP A 227 10.26 -3.23 -27.20
C ASP A 227 9.35 -4.16 -26.39
N GLY A 228 8.27 -3.61 -25.85
CA GLY A 228 7.23 -4.35 -25.11
C GLY A 228 7.72 -4.94 -23.78
N VAL A 229 8.73 -4.34 -23.18
CA VAL A 229 9.31 -4.69 -21.88
C VAL A 229 9.20 -3.47 -20.96
N THR A 230 9.02 -3.69 -19.66
CA THR A 230 9.05 -2.62 -18.67
C THR A 230 9.76 -3.07 -17.39
N VAL A 231 10.44 -2.13 -16.74
CA VAL A 231 11.03 -2.34 -15.42
C VAL A 231 10.06 -1.80 -14.39
N PHE A 232 9.77 -2.57 -13.33
CA PHE A 232 8.90 -2.14 -12.24
C PHE A 232 9.62 -2.24 -10.90
N ASP A 233 9.31 -1.32 -10.00
CA ASP A 233 9.82 -1.30 -8.61
C ASP A 233 8.70 -1.28 -7.55
N SER A 234 7.43 -1.33 -7.98
CA SER A 234 6.25 -1.28 -7.10
C SER A 234 5.11 -2.20 -7.59
N PHE A 235 4.22 -2.62 -6.67
CA PHE A 235 3.07 -3.45 -7.03
C PHE A 235 2.07 -2.74 -7.94
N THR A 236 1.93 -1.42 -7.82
CA THR A 236 1.05 -0.63 -8.72
C THR A 236 1.60 -0.60 -10.14
N GLU A 237 2.90 -0.43 -10.32
CA GLU A 237 3.53 -0.52 -11.64
C GLU A 237 3.44 -1.91 -12.24
N LEU A 238 3.61 -2.94 -11.40
CA LEU A 238 3.41 -4.33 -11.81
C LEU A 238 1.98 -4.56 -12.32
N ASP A 239 0.95 -4.23 -11.53
CA ASP A 239 -0.45 -4.40 -11.93
C ASP A 239 -0.77 -3.68 -13.25
N TRP A 240 -0.28 -2.45 -13.42
CA TRP A 240 -0.42 -1.72 -14.68
C TRP A 240 0.27 -2.45 -15.84
N ALA A 241 1.52 -2.90 -15.66
CA ALA A 241 2.29 -3.56 -16.70
C ALA A 241 1.68 -4.90 -17.14
N LEU A 242 1.16 -5.68 -16.18
CA LEU A 242 0.46 -6.94 -16.46
C LEU A 242 -0.80 -6.71 -17.29
N LYS A 243 -1.59 -5.68 -16.98
CA LYS A 243 -2.79 -5.28 -17.76
C LYS A 243 -2.47 -4.83 -19.18
N GLN A 244 -1.29 -4.27 -19.41
CA GLN A 244 -0.81 -3.90 -20.74
C GLN A 244 -0.18 -5.09 -21.50
N GLY A 245 -0.09 -6.28 -20.89
CA GLY A 245 0.54 -7.45 -21.50
C GLY A 245 2.05 -7.28 -21.72
N LEU A 246 2.70 -6.41 -20.94
CA LEU A 246 4.14 -6.17 -21.04
C LEU A 246 4.90 -7.30 -20.34
N LEU A 247 6.09 -7.61 -20.87
CA LEU A 247 7.05 -8.43 -20.13
C LEU A 247 7.66 -7.56 -19.02
N CYS A 248 7.56 -8.01 -17.78
CA CYS A 248 7.96 -7.24 -16.61
C CYS A 248 9.35 -7.67 -16.15
N ILE A 249 10.26 -6.73 -15.92
CA ILE A 249 11.57 -6.98 -15.31
C ILE A 249 11.57 -6.34 -13.93
N TRP A 250 11.94 -7.11 -12.91
CA TRP A 250 11.86 -6.64 -11.54
C TRP A 250 13.11 -5.87 -11.11
N ALA A 251 12.91 -4.64 -10.62
CA ALA A 251 13.88 -3.85 -9.86
C ALA A 251 13.61 -4.01 -8.34
N PRO A 252 14.42 -4.79 -7.60
CA PRO A 252 14.01 -5.29 -6.29
C PRO A 252 14.18 -4.32 -5.12
N SER A 253 15.01 -3.27 -5.21
CA SER A 253 15.45 -2.51 -4.03
C SER A 253 14.25 -1.93 -3.27
N ARG A 254 13.31 -1.30 -3.98
CA ARG A 254 12.18 -0.65 -3.33
C ARG A 254 11.28 -1.66 -2.62
N LEU A 255 10.78 -2.69 -3.32
CA LEU A 255 9.90 -3.70 -2.71
C LEU A 255 10.58 -4.45 -1.56
N VAL A 256 11.86 -4.82 -1.68
CA VAL A 256 12.58 -5.59 -0.66
C VAL A 256 12.97 -4.74 0.55
N LEU A 257 13.28 -3.45 0.37
CA LEU A 257 13.64 -2.57 1.48
C LEU A 257 12.42 -2.00 2.22
N ASP A 258 11.26 -1.96 1.57
CA ASP A 258 10.00 -1.51 2.17
C ASP A 258 9.13 -2.67 2.69
N ALA A 259 9.51 -3.93 2.44
CA ALA A 259 8.79 -5.08 2.98
C ALA A 259 8.89 -5.16 4.50
N GLY A 260 7.76 -5.48 5.15
CA GLY A 260 7.73 -5.73 6.61
C GLY A 260 8.49 -7.00 6.99
N ASP A 261 8.39 -8.05 6.17
CA ASP A 261 9.15 -9.30 6.31
C ASP A 261 9.88 -9.63 4.99
N PRO A 262 11.05 -8.99 4.75
CA PRO A 262 11.85 -9.27 3.57
C PRO A 262 12.66 -10.57 3.73
N PRO A 263 13.01 -11.25 2.62
CA PRO A 263 13.85 -12.44 2.70
C PRO A 263 15.25 -12.08 3.19
N SER A 264 15.81 -12.92 4.05
CA SER A 264 17.19 -12.78 4.55
C SER A 264 18.24 -13.23 3.53
N ASP A 265 17.90 -14.23 2.71
CA ASP A 265 18.69 -14.65 1.55
C ASP A 265 18.35 -13.75 0.34
N LEU A 266 19.37 -13.04 -0.17
CA LEU A 266 19.26 -12.15 -1.32
C LEU A 266 19.65 -12.84 -2.64
N SER A 267 19.77 -14.17 -2.66
CA SER A 267 19.89 -14.92 -3.92
C SER A 267 18.70 -14.64 -4.82
N THR A 268 18.92 -14.57 -6.13
CA THR A 268 17.86 -14.26 -7.11
C THR A 268 16.67 -15.20 -6.97
N SER A 269 16.92 -16.49 -6.71
CA SER A 269 15.89 -17.50 -6.50
C SER A 269 15.11 -17.31 -5.20
N ALA A 270 15.76 -16.85 -4.11
CA ALA A 270 15.06 -16.56 -2.85
C ALA A 270 14.17 -15.32 -2.98
N LEU A 271 14.68 -14.27 -3.61
CA LEU A 271 13.93 -13.05 -3.91
C LEU A 271 12.74 -13.33 -4.82
N ALA A 272 12.93 -14.15 -5.86
CA ALA A 272 11.85 -14.58 -6.73
C ALA A 272 10.78 -15.38 -5.98
N ARG A 273 11.17 -16.30 -5.08
CA ARG A 273 10.21 -17.07 -4.25
C ARG A 273 9.40 -16.16 -3.33
N TRP A 274 10.07 -15.18 -2.74
CA TRP A 274 9.40 -14.17 -1.91
C TRP A 274 8.41 -13.34 -2.73
N LEU A 275 8.80 -12.87 -3.92
CA LEU A 275 7.89 -12.14 -4.81
C LEU A 275 6.69 -13.00 -5.23
N ALA A 276 6.91 -14.27 -5.59
CA ALA A 276 5.86 -15.22 -5.95
C ALA A 276 4.82 -15.38 -4.83
N ALA A 277 5.29 -15.59 -3.60
CA ALA A 277 4.43 -15.70 -2.42
C ALA A 277 3.65 -14.41 -2.15
N THR A 278 4.24 -13.25 -2.45
CA THR A 278 3.63 -11.94 -2.20
C THR A 278 2.50 -11.62 -3.19
N ILE A 279 2.63 -12.06 -4.44
CA ILE A 279 1.63 -11.79 -5.50
C ILE A 279 0.70 -12.96 -5.79
N GLY A 280 0.86 -14.10 -5.10
CA GLY A 280 0.05 -15.31 -5.33
C GLY A 280 0.34 -16.04 -6.64
N ALA A 281 1.60 -16.02 -7.11
CA ALA A 281 2.01 -16.71 -8.35
C ALA A 281 2.19 -18.22 -8.12
N SER A 282 1.79 -19.02 -9.12
CA SER A 282 1.66 -20.49 -9.02
C SER A 282 2.76 -21.28 -9.73
N GLU A 283 3.60 -20.66 -10.54
CA GLU A 283 4.66 -21.35 -11.29
C GLU A 283 6.02 -20.66 -11.14
N PHE A 284 7.05 -21.49 -10.97
CA PHE A 284 8.45 -21.15 -10.69
C PHE A 284 9.37 -21.98 -11.58
#